data_AF-A0A8T2NPK7-F1
#
_entry.id   AF-A0A8T2NPK7-F1
#
_cell.length_a   1.000
_cell.length_b   1.000
_cell.length_c   1.000
_cell.angle_alpha   90.00
_cell.angle_beta   90.00
_cell.angle_gamma   90.00
#
_symmetry.space_group_name_H-M   'P 1'
#
loop_
_entity.id
_entity.type
_entity.pdbx_description
1 polymer ?
#
loop_
_entity_poly.entity_id
_entity_poly.type
_entity_poly.pdbx_seq_one_letter_code
_entity_poly.pdbx_strand_id
1 'polypeptide(L)'
;MFRKWRDSKGKDKEYAEIIRKQVLSTKAEAERDGVKVPTTLAEYCIQTKVPSHDSSSDLLYDDLYDDDIEEEEDDEEDGEAGGIGGETGGDCYDDEEDSGNEES
;
A
#
# COMPACT_ATOMS: atom_id res chain seq x y z
N MET A 1 -7.16 7.97 15.25
CA MET A 1 -7.46 6.54 15.49
C MET A 1 -6.48 5.63 14.74
N PHE A 2 -6.50 5.56 13.40
CA PHE A 2 -5.51 4.74 12.64
C PHE A 2 -4.05 5.09 12.95
N ARG A 3 -3.70 6.38 12.94
CA ARG A 3 -2.36 6.88 13.27
C ARG A 3 -1.89 6.36 14.65
N LYS A 4 -2.76 6.40 15.66
CA LYS A 4 -2.49 5.91 17.02
C LYS A 4 -2.27 4.39 17.06
N TRP A 5 -3.12 3.61 16.37
CA TRP A 5 -2.94 2.16 16.23
C TRP A 5 -1.60 1.81 15.56
N ARG A 6 -1.25 2.50 14.47
CA ARG A 6 -0.02 2.28 13.72
C ARG A 6 1.22 2.66 14.55
N ASP A 7 1.23 3.86 15.12
CA ASP A 7 2.38 4.39 15.86
C ASP A 7 2.58 3.63 17.20
N SER A 8 1.51 3.10 17.78
CA SER A 8 1.57 2.22 18.95
C SER A 8 1.95 0.77 18.63
N LYS A 9 2.24 0.43 17.37
CA LYS A 9 2.54 -0.94 16.89
C LYS A 9 1.45 -1.96 17.30
N GLY A 10 0.18 -1.53 17.25
CA GLY A 10 -0.98 -2.36 17.59
C GLY A 10 -1.27 -2.51 19.08
N LYS A 11 -0.61 -1.74 19.97
CA LYS A 11 -0.97 -1.70 21.41
C LYS A 11 -2.34 -1.06 21.62
N ASP A 12 -2.61 0.05 20.94
CA ASP A 12 -3.96 0.60 20.85
C ASP A 12 -4.79 -0.30 19.92
N LYS A 13 -5.90 -0.86 20.41
CA LYS A 13 -6.72 -1.83 19.68
C LYS A 13 -7.98 -1.22 19.08
N GLU A 14 -8.26 0.06 19.33
CA GLU A 14 -9.51 0.72 18.95
C GLU A 14 -9.78 0.59 17.45
N TYR A 15 -8.77 0.89 16.62
CA TYR A 15 -8.88 0.77 15.17
C TYR A 15 -9.16 -0.67 14.72
N ALA A 16 -8.39 -1.64 15.22
CA ALA A 16 -8.55 -3.04 14.86
C ALA A 16 -9.91 -3.60 15.28
N GLU A 17 -10.45 -3.17 16.42
CA GLU A 17 -11.77 -3.58 16.91
C GLU A 17 -12.91 -3.10 16.02
N ILE A 18 -12.82 -1.86 15.54
CA ILE A 18 -13.84 -1.31 14.62
C ILE A 18 -13.83 -2.08 13.31
N ILE A 19 -12.65 -2.31 12.70
CA ILE A 19 -12.53 -3.07 11.46
C ILE A 19 -13.05 -4.51 11.64
N ARG A 20 -12.73 -5.18 12.75
CA ARG A 20 -13.27 -6.52 13.04
C ARG A 20 -14.79 -6.53 13.11
N LYS A 21 -15.40 -5.58 13.82
CA LYS A 21 -16.86 -5.48 13.93
C LYS A 21 -17.51 -5.27 12.56
N GLN A 22 -16.93 -4.40 11.73
CA GLN A 22 -17.45 -4.13 10.40
C GLN A 22 -17.37 -5.37 9.50
N VAL A 23 -16.23 -6.07 9.47
CA VAL A 23 -16.06 -7.32 8.69
C VAL A 23 -17.03 -8.42 9.14
N LEU A 24 -17.27 -8.55 10.46
CA LEU A 24 -18.25 -9.51 10.98
C LEU A 24 -19.69 -9.13 10.58
N SER A 25 -20.02 -7.84 10.57
CA SER A 25 -21.34 -7.36 10.13
C SER A 25 -21.61 -7.72 8.66
N THR A 26 -20.61 -7.54 7.79
CA THR A 26 -20.76 -7.82 6.35
C THR A 26 -20.87 -9.31 6.04
N LYS A 27 -20.48 -10.21 6.97
CA LYS A 27 -20.57 -11.66 6.76
C LYS A 27 -22.01 -12.13 6.58
N ALA A 28 -22.94 -11.58 7.37
CA ALA A 28 -24.36 -11.92 7.28
C ALA A 28 -24.98 -11.39 5.97
N GLU A 29 -24.51 -10.24 5.48
CA GLU A 29 -24.90 -9.72 4.16
C GLU A 29 -24.43 -10.62 3.03
N ALA A 30 -23.16 -11.01 3.02
CA ALA A 30 -22.61 -11.91 2.00
C ALA A 30 -23.37 -13.24 1.92
N GLU A 31 -23.78 -13.81 3.06
CA GLU A 31 -24.59 -15.04 3.10
C GLU A 31 -25.99 -14.84 2.51
N ARG A 32 -26.65 -13.71 2.81
CA ARG A 32 -27.97 -13.38 2.22
C ARG A 32 -27.89 -13.21 0.70
N ASP A 33 -26.79 -12.64 0.22
CA ASP A 33 -26.58 -12.41 -1.22
C ASP A 33 -26.06 -13.67 -1.95
N GLY A 34 -25.81 -14.77 -1.23
CA GLY A 34 -25.25 -15.99 -1.80
C GLY A 34 -23.80 -15.84 -2.26
N VAL A 35 -23.10 -14.81 -1.78
CA VAL A 35 -21.71 -14.50 -2.14
C VAL A 35 -20.75 -15.19 -1.16
N LYS A 36 -19.88 -16.06 -1.69
CA LYS A 36 -18.80 -16.67 -0.90
C LYS A 36 -17.57 -15.76 -0.89
N VAL A 37 -17.26 -15.19 0.27
CA VAL A 37 -16.06 -14.34 0.44
C VAL A 37 -14.79 -15.22 0.34
N PRO A 38 -13.86 -14.92 -0.58
CA PRO A 38 -12.59 -15.63 -0.68
C PRO A 38 -11.70 -15.31 0.53
N THR A 39 -11.15 -16.34 1.16
CA THR A 39 -10.25 -16.19 2.32
C THR A 39 -8.80 -16.57 2.00
N THR A 40 -8.59 -17.16 0.83
CA THR A 40 -7.27 -17.51 0.30
C THR A 40 -6.96 -16.69 -0.94
N LEU A 41 -5.67 -16.47 -1.20
CA LEU A 41 -5.23 -15.73 -2.39
C LEU A 41 -5.66 -16.42 -3.69
N ALA A 42 -5.67 -17.77 -3.71
CA ALA A 42 -6.13 -18.53 -4.86
C ALA A 42 -7.64 -18.39 -5.11
N GLU A 43 -8.46 -18.31 -4.06
CA GLU A 43 -9.90 -18.05 -4.22
C GLU A 43 -10.17 -16.59 -4.62
N TYR A 44 -9.33 -15.65 -4.18
CA TYR A 44 -9.44 -14.24 -4.53
C TYR A 44 -9.02 -13.99 -5.99
N CYS A 45 -7.92 -14.61 -6.42
CA CYS A 45 -7.38 -14.52 -7.76
C CYS A 45 -7.95 -15.64 -8.64
N ILE A 46 -9.18 -15.45 -9.12
CA ILE A 46 -9.76 -16.37 -10.11
C ILE A 46 -9.00 -16.16 -11.43
N GLN A 47 -8.08 -17.08 -11.74
CA GLN A 47 -7.54 -17.21 -13.09
C GLN A 47 -8.69 -17.66 -13.99
N THR A 48 -9.36 -16.72 -14.64
CA THR A 48 -10.28 -17.06 -15.71
C THR A 48 -9.44 -17.77 -16.78
N LYS A 49 -9.60 -19.09 -16.91
CA LYS A 49 -9.18 -19.77 -18.13
C LYS A 49 -10.07 -19.20 -19.22
N VAL A 50 -9.56 -18.19 -19.92
CA VAL A 50 -10.10 -17.77 -21.20
C VAL A 50 -10.19 -19.06 -22.03
N PRO A 51 -11.38 -19.44 -22.55
CA PRO A 51 -11.44 -20.52 -23.53
C PRO A 51 -10.39 -20.23 -24.59
N SER A 52 -9.51 -21.19 -24.90
CA SER A 52 -8.45 -21.00 -25.89
C SER A 52 -9.06 -20.32 -27.11
N HIS A 53 -8.62 -19.10 -27.37
CA HIS A 53 -9.03 -18.35 -28.54
C HIS A 53 -8.35 -19.02 -29.73
N ASP A 54 -8.99 -20.05 -30.29
CA ASP A 54 -8.54 -20.76 -31.50
C ASP A 54 -8.71 -19.88 -32.76
N SER A 55 -8.52 -18.57 -32.66
CA SER A 55 -8.69 -17.66 -33.80
C SER A 55 -8.16 -16.25 -33.54
N SER A 56 -6.84 -16.03 -33.66
CA SER A 56 -6.28 -14.75 -34.13
C SER A 56 -6.74 -13.47 -33.39
N SER A 57 -6.10 -13.12 -32.28
CA SER A 57 -6.22 -11.77 -31.69
C SER A 57 -4.85 -11.21 -31.25
N ASP A 58 -3.84 -11.42 -32.07
CA ASP A 58 -2.45 -10.97 -31.85
C ASP A 58 -2.12 -9.69 -32.66
N LEU A 59 -3.11 -8.82 -32.87
CA LEU A 59 -2.98 -7.59 -33.68
C LEU A 59 -3.70 -6.37 -33.07
N LEU A 60 -4.11 -6.42 -31.80
CA LEU A 60 -4.90 -5.35 -31.18
C LEU A 60 -4.09 -4.45 -30.22
N TYR A 61 -2.82 -4.77 -29.97
CA TYR A 61 -1.99 -4.07 -28.97
C TYR A 61 -0.59 -3.67 -29.46
N ASP A 62 -0.27 -3.88 -30.74
CA ASP A 62 1.06 -3.55 -31.30
C ASP A 62 1.11 -2.12 -31.90
N ASP A 63 -0.02 -1.59 -32.38
CA ASP A 63 -0.10 -0.26 -33.02
C ASP A 63 -0.35 0.90 -32.01
N LEU A 64 -0.27 0.67 -30.70
CA LEU A 64 -0.51 1.72 -29.69
C LEU A 64 0.75 2.44 -29.21
N TYR A 65 1.93 1.95 -29.60
CA TYR A 65 3.20 2.64 -29.41
C TYR A 65 3.67 3.12 -30.77
N ASP A 66 3.01 4.17 -31.25
CA ASP A 66 3.54 4.98 -32.33
C ASP A 66 4.85 5.60 -31.80
N ASP A 67 5.97 5.16 -32.35
CA ASP A 67 7.36 5.55 -32.03
C ASP A 67 7.67 7.04 -32.31
N ASP A 68 6.63 7.86 -32.43
CA ASP A 68 6.63 9.27 -32.83
C ASP A 68 6.43 10.23 -31.63
N ILE A 69 6.58 9.75 -30.38
CA ILE A 69 6.85 10.67 -29.26
C ILE A 69 8.30 11.15 -29.42
N GLU A 70 8.45 12.32 -30.03
CA GLU A 70 9.68 13.11 -29.89
C GLU A 70 9.90 13.33 -28.38
N GLU A 71 10.92 12.69 -27.81
CA GLU A 71 11.47 13.09 -26.51
C GLU A 71 11.91 14.55 -26.66
N GLU A 72 11.10 15.50 -26.18
CA GLU A 72 11.66 16.81 -25.82
C GLU A 72 12.72 16.53 -24.74
N GLU A 73 13.98 16.67 -25.14
CA GLU A 73 15.13 16.78 -24.23
C GLU A 73 14.84 17.93 -23.25
N ASP A 74 14.28 17.62 -22.08
CA ASP A 74 14.36 18.49 -20.91
C ASP A 74 15.76 18.31 -20.31
N ASP A 75 16.68 19.08 -20.88
CA ASP A 75 18.07 19.21 -20.49
C ASP A 75 18.14 19.94 -19.14
N GLU A 76 17.91 19.22 -18.03
CA GLU A 76 18.37 19.63 -16.70
C GLU A 76 19.34 18.58 -16.12
N GLU A 77 20.57 18.71 -16.62
CA GLU A 77 21.81 18.13 -16.08
C GLU A 77 22.07 18.57 -14.61
N ASP A 78 22.62 17.61 -13.85
CA ASP A 78 23.39 17.72 -12.59
C ASP A 78 22.61 17.54 -11.27
N GLY A 79 22.85 16.54 -10.43
CA GLY A 79 23.97 15.59 -10.35
C GLY A 79 24.48 15.47 -8.90
N GLU A 80 24.06 14.43 -8.19
CA GLU A 80 24.88 13.62 -7.24
C GLU A 80 23.95 12.59 -6.60
N ALA A 81 23.93 11.35 -7.07
CA ALA A 81 24.84 10.26 -6.65
C ALA A 81 24.85 10.13 -5.11
N GLY A 82 24.28 9.07 -4.54
CA GLY A 82 24.85 7.73 -4.69
C GLY A 82 25.57 7.41 -3.39
N GLY A 83 25.00 6.50 -2.60
CA GLY A 83 25.41 6.25 -1.23
C GLY A 83 26.86 5.81 -1.02
N ILE A 84 27.33 6.04 0.20
CA ILE A 84 28.50 5.36 0.76
C ILE A 84 28.18 5.07 2.22
N GLY A 85 28.22 3.79 2.60
CA GLY A 85 28.14 3.38 3.99
C GLY A 85 29.43 3.72 4.76
N GLY A 86 29.30 3.83 6.08
CA GLY A 86 30.44 3.84 7.01
C GLY A 86 30.33 4.93 8.07
N GLU A 87 29.91 4.52 9.26
CA GLU A 87 30.35 4.98 10.59
C GLU A 87 30.74 6.46 10.79
N THR A 88 30.01 7.17 11.67
CA THR A 88 30.54 7.90 12.83
C THR A 88 29.39 8.61 13.56
N GLY A 89 29.52 8.68 14.89
CA GLY A 89 28.44 8.98 15.82
C GLY A 89 27.85 10.39 15.72
N GLY A 90 26.56 10.46 16.01
CA GLY A 90 25.80 11.68 16.21
C GLY A 90 24.71 11.40 17.23
N ASP A 91 25.15 11.10 18.45
CA ASP A 91 24.35 11.11 19.66
C ASP A 91 23.68 12.50 19.77
N CYS A 92 22.36 12.54 19.68
CA CYS A 92 21.57 13.69 20.12
C CYS A 92 20.45 13.19 21.03
N TYR A 93 20.85 12.44 22.06
CA TYR A 93 20.12 12.38 23.31
C TYR A 93 20.66 13.51 24.20
N ASP A 94 20.04 14.68 24.10
CA ASP A 94 20.26 15.82 25.01
C ASP A 94 18.90 16.54 25.06
N ASP A 95 17.97 16.09 25.89
CA ASP A 95 17.84 16.42 27.32
C ASP A 95 17.77 17.93 27.54
N GLU A 96 16.55 18.45 27.62
CA GLU A 96 16.28 19.63 28.42
C GLU A 96 15.01 19.34 29.23
N GLU A 97 15.28 19.11 30.50
CA GLU A 97 14.37 18.88 31.60
C GLU A 97 13.37 20.04 31.80
N ASP A 98 12.33 19.72 32.57
CA ASP A 98 11.68 20.61 33.54
C ASP A 98 10.81 21.78 33.04
N SER A 99 9.49 21.57 33.11
CA SER A 99 8.62 22.52 33.80
C SER A 99 7.37 21.80 34.28
N GLY A 100 7.45 21.29 35.49
CA GLY A 100 6.25 21.05 36.29
C GLY A 100 5.43 22.34 36.39
N ASN A 101 4.13 22.23 36.15
CA ASN A 101 3.19 23.15 36.77
C ASN A 101 2.03 22.33 37.34
N GLU A 102 2.10 22.22 38.65
CA GLU A 102 1.04 21.90 39.59
C GLU A 102 -0.18 22.83 39.43
N GLU A 103 -1.25 22.51 40.17
CA GLU A 103 -2.40 23.34 40.53
C GLU A 103 -3.42 23.79 39.45
N SER A 104 -4.56 23.08 39.38
CA SER A 104 -5.89 23.54 39.86
C SER A 104 -7.05 22.72 39.28
#